data_AF-A0A1C5AKI5-F1
#
_entry.id   AF-A0A1C5AKI5-F1
#
_cell.length_a   1.000
_cell.length_b   1.000
_cell.length_c   1.000
_cell.angle_alpha   90.00
_cell.angle_beta   90.00
_cell.angle_gamma   90.00
#
_symmetry.space_group_name_H-M   'P 1'
#
loop_
_entity.id
_entity.type
_entity.pdbx_description
1 polymer ?
#
loop_
_entity_poly.entity_id
_entity_poly.type
_entity_poly.pdbx_seq_one_letter_code
_entity_poly.pdbx_strand_id
1 'polypeptide(L)'
;MTITARAYAACLAGLTLVAVTACGESPQTPPGGYADGPAGPAVSTPRVPTARPPATSGRGPSRAPAGTSGLGAAPTTSASPTGATPAARAAYPPVPASRSKLRWPFARDSIWNTPLGSGARYVPVRIGSKGLGTDEDWFVATSARDPEVPTYMYASFFKGRCSKNIPQQQAQWHPELGRPVHVPKSLVIPDATTTPYSTPNNASAFLDPDGRTLHQFSITARCRPADPLYGYRVAEQDIYGDGINGGHLGSGLSSIGGSVREGELTGAAPIRHALKVDLWGNWLFHDAATGGFRWPASLADSVAATDYKGRDKALRMGSLLAIKPDVTPEQLKITDPVALKIFHALQDYGAYVADTTGWDYNTLCVEMSAKTEFRRHYGRDISQYRPIQDAFNQMLRVIQVVDNNSPRTVGGGGIRRAPAAPPIRD
;
A
#
# COMPACT_ATOMS: atom_id res chain seq x y z
N MET A 1 21.57 49.36 -20.35
CA MET A 1 22.67 48.41 -20.11
C MET A 1 22.26 47.09 -20.73
N THR A 2 23.08 46.63 -21.67
CA THR A 2 22.69 45.75 -22.77
C THR A 2 23.11 44.31 -22.48
N ILE A 3 22.27 43.37 -22.93
CA ILE A 3 22.42 41.91 -22.91
C ILE A 3 23.67 41.47 -23.69
N THR A 4 24.39 40.45 -23.20
CA THR A 4 25.07 39.47 -24.08
C THR A 4 25.13 38.08 -23.43
N ALA A 5 24.55 37.12 -24.15
CA ALA A 5 24.75 35.69 -24.00
C ALA A 5 26.00 35.25 -24.80
N ARG A 6 26.70 34.21 -24.33
CA ARG A 6 27.63 33.43 -25.17
C ARG A 6 27.42 31.94 -24.96
N ALA A 7 27.18 31.27 -26.08
CA ALA A 7 27.15 29.83 -26.28
C ALA A 7 28.57 29.24 -26.33
N TYR A 8 28.68 27.93 -26.08
CA TYR A 8 29.78 27.10 -26.60
C TYR A 8 29.24 25.73 -27.02
N ALA A 9 29.56 25.35 -28.26
CA ALA A 9 29.37 24.02 -28.83
C ALA A 9 30.64 23.60 -29.59
N ALA A 10 30.94 22.31 -29.46
CA ALA A 10 31.56 21.36 -30.42
C ALA A 10 33.07 21.43 -30.79
N CYS A 11 33.69 20.23 -30.70
CA CYS A 11 34.73 19.71 -31.62
C CYS A 11 34.73 18.15 -31.52
N LEU A 12 34.17 17.44 -32.52
CA LEU A 12 34.79 16.48 -33.49
C LEU A 12 35.52 15.24 -32.91
N ALA A 13 35.66 14.07 -33.55
CA ALA A 13 34.94 13.20 -34.51
C ALA A 13 35.91 12.03 -34.84
N GLY A 14 35.42 10.81 -35.09
CA GLY A 14 36.11 9.79 -35.91
C GLY A 14 36.18 8.35 -35.36
N LEU A 15 35.41 7.41 -35.94
CA LEU A 15 35.88 6.43 -36.95
C LEU A 15 34.82 5.32 -37.24
N THR A 16 34.38 5.30 -38.50
CA THR A 16 34.08 4.21 -39.46
C THR A 16 33.32 2.90 -39.11
N LEU A 17 32.38 2.64 -40.03
CA LEU A 17 31.50 1.50 -40.32
C LEU A 17 32.24 0.25 -40.86
N VAL A 18 31.75 -0.95 -40.54
CA VAL A 18 31.65 -2.09 -41.49
C VAL A 18 30.38 -2.88 -41.20
N ALA A 19 29.58 -3.13 -42.25
CA ALA A 19 28.42 -4.00 -42.27
C ALA A 19 28.70 -5.22 -43.14
N VAL A 20 28.19 -6.40 -42.78
CA VAL A 20 27.96 -7.55 -43.69
C VAL A 20 26.65 -8.23 -43.33
N THR A 21 25.93 -8.61 -44.37
CA THR A 21 24.53 -9.03 -44.46
C THR A 21 24.36 -10.56 -44.48
N ALA A 22 23.17 -11.03 -44.07
CA ALA A 22 22.34 -12.10 -44.68
C ALA A 22 22.17 -13.48 -43.98
N CYS A 23 20.90 -13.69 -43.55
CA CYS A 23 19.96 -14.83 -43.75
C CYS A 23 20.21 -16.24 -43.15
N GLY A 24 19.16 -16.76 -42.47
CA GLY A 24 18.93 -18.20 -42.27
C GLY A 24 18.03 -18.59 -41.07
N GLU A 25 16.72 -18.70 -41.33
CA GLU A 25 15.66 -19.57 -40.74
C GLU A 25 15.55 -19.92 -39.22
N SER A 26 14.29 -19.90 -38.75
CA SER A 26 13.80 -20.24 -37.40
C SER A 26 13.42 -21.74 -37.30
N PRO A 27 13.24 -22.34 -36.09
CA PRO A 27 11.93 -22.23 -35.43
C PRO A 27 11.95 -22.13 -33.89
N GLN A 28 11.16 -21.16 -33.40
CA GLN A 28 10.26 -21.15 -32.24
C GLN A 28 10.72 -21.64 -30.85
N THR A 29 10.90 -20.68 -29.93
CA THR A 29 10.71 -20.79 -28.47
C THR A 29 9.96 -19.55 -27.94
N PRO A 30 9.18 -19.66 -26.85
CA PRO A 30 8.17 -18.65 -26.47
C PRO A 30 8.78 -17.37 -25.86
N PRO A 31 8.18 -16.18 -26.06
CA PRO A 31 8.77 -14.93 -25.61
C PRO A 31 8.31 -14.53 -24.20
N GLY A 32 9.22 -13.91 -23.44
CA GLY A 32 8.88 -13.12 -22.26
C GLY A 32 9.94 -13.04 -21.15
N GLY A 33 11.23 -13.06 -21.47
CA GLY A 33 12.29 -12.72 -20.52
C GLY A 33 12.45 -11.19 -20.41
N TYR A 34 12.39 -10.66 -19.19
CA TYR A 34 12.83 -9.30 -18.89
C TYR A 34 14.32 -9.19 -19.27
N ALA A 35 14.62 -8.33 -20.24
CA ALA A 35 15.99 -8.01 -20.61
C ALA A 35 16.54 -6.94 -19.67
N ASP A 36 17.70 -7.23 -19.07
CA ASP A 36 18.54 -6.27 -18.36
C ASP A 36 18.96 -5.15 -19.31
N GLY A 37 18.38 -3.96 -19.13
CA GLY A 37 18.82 -2.73 -19.77
C GLY A 37 19.87 -2.00 -18.92
N PRO A 38 20.86 -1.32 -19.53
CA PRO A 38 21.92 -0.64 -18.79
C PRO A 38 21.38 0.63 -18.11
N ALA A 39 22.03 1.01 -17.01
CA ALA A 39 21.74 2.18 -16.20
C ALA A 39 21.49 3.45 -17.05
N GLY A 40 20.25 3.96 -16.99
CA GLY A 40 19.84 5.26 -17.53
C GLY A 40 20.01 6.39 -16.49
N PRO A 41 20.04 7.66 -16.94
CA PRO A 41 20.72 8.75 -16.24
C PRO A 41 19.88 9.44 -15.14
N ALA A 42 20.61 10.20 -14.32
CA ALA A 42 20.19 11.03 -13.20
C ALA A 42 18.73 11.52 -13.21
N VAL A 43 17.98 11.11 -12.18
CA VAL A 43 16.69 11.66 -11.79
C VAL A 43 16.89 13.12 -11.37
N SER A 44 16.25 14.05 -12.08
CA SER A 44 16.11 15.42 -11.62
C SER A 44 14.91 15.49 -10.67
N THR A 45 15.17 15.92 -9.43
CA THR A 45 14.15 16.08 -8.39
C THR A 45 13.35 17.37 -8.61
N PRO A 46 12.00 17.35 -8.59
CA PRO A 46 11.20 18.55 -8.48
C PRO A 46 11.29 19.12 -7.06
N ARG A 47 11.50 20.43 -6.96
CA ARG A 47 11.55 21.20 -5.72
C ARG A 47 10.17 21.25 -5.07
N VAL A 48 10.06 20.81 -3.81
CA VAL A 48 8.83 20.92 -2.99
C VAL A 48 8.57 22.41 -2.65
N PRO A 49 7.39 22.98 -2.94
CA PRO A 49 7.04 24.30 -2.44
C PRO A 49 6.58 24.22 -0.98
N THR A 50 7.22 24.98 -0.11
CA THR A 50 6.83 25.19 1.28
C THR A 50 5.46 25.90 1.35
N ALA A 51 4.47 25.25 1.95
CA ALA A 51 3.18 25.87 2.23
C ALA A 51 3.29 26.89 3.38
N ARG A 52 2.85 28.12 3.12
CA ARG A 52 2.73 29.21 4.10
C ARG A 52 1.45 29.03 4.92
N PRO A 53 1.44 29.30 6.24
CA PRO A 53 0.23 29.14 7.07
C PRO A 53 -0.83 30.21 6.74
N PRO A 54 -2.14 29.88 6.81
CA PRO A 54 -3.19 30.86 6.59
C PRO A 54 -3.41 31.74 7.82
N ALA A 55 -3.58 33.03 7.57
CA ALA A 55 -3.92 34.05 8.55
C ALA A 55 -5.36 33.87 9.09
N THR A 56 -5.51 34.15 10.37
CA THR A 56 -6.76 34.22 11.13
C THR A 56 -7.45 35.57 10.96
N SER A 57 -8.77 35.56 10.76
CA SER A 57 -9.77 36.57 11.16
C SER A 57 -11.09 36.19 10.44
N GLY A 58 -12.30 36.35 10.97
CA GLY A 58 -12.83 36.79 12.25
C GLY A 58 -14.33 36.44 12.23
N ARG A 59 -14.90 36.10 13.38
CA ARG A 59 -16.33 35.81 13.57
C ARG A 59 -17.17 37.08 13.52
N GLY A 60 -18.38 36.98 12.97
CA GLY A 60 -19.50 37.90 13.18
C GLY A 60 -20.84 37.18 12.88
N PRO A 61 -21.86 37.25 13.76
CA PRO A 61 -23.08 36.43 13.66
C PRO A 61 -24.24 37.18 13.00
N SER A 62 -25.14 36.46 12.32
CA SER A 62 -26.50 36.94 12.00
C SER A 62 -27.42 35.74 11.76
N ARG A 63 -28.22 35.36 12.76
CA ARG A 63 -29.66 35.67 12.95
C ARG A 63 -30.58 35.09 11.86
N ALA A 64 -31.36 34.10 12.29
CA ALA A 64 -32.55 33.57 11.62
C ALA A 64 -33.70 34.59 11.62
N PRO A 65 -34.75 34.31 10.81
CA PRO A 65 -36.09 34.36 11.36
C PRO A 65 -36.88 33.07 11.08
N ALA A 66 -37.83 32.86 11.98
CA ALA A 66 -38.75 31.75 12.05
C ALA A 66 -39.99 31.93 11.16
N GLY A 67 -40.65 30.80 10.89
CA GLY A 67 -42.11 30.71 10.81
C GLY A 67 -42.71 30.70 9.40
N THR A 68 -43.29 29.57 9.01
CA THR A 68 -44.75 29.45 8.85
C THR A 68 -45.15 28.01 8.64
N SER A 69 -46.11 27.59 9.46
CA SER A 69 -46.93 26.39 9.42
C SER A 69 -47.79 26.28 8.17
N GLY A 70 -47.88 25.08 7.59
CA GLY A 70 -48.83 24.72 6.53
C GLY A 70 -49.27 23.26 6.69
N LEU A 71 -50.57 23.07 6.86
CA LEU A 71 -51.29 21.83 7.09
C LEU A 71 -51.38 20.96 5.82
N GLY A 72 -51.34 19.63 6.03
CA GLY A 72 -52.30 18.70 5.41
C GLY A 72 -52.01 18.17 3.99
N ALA A 73 -51.38 17.00 3.92
CA ALA A 73 -51.75 15.96 2.93
C ALA A 73 -51.26 14.59 3.43
N ALA A 74 -52.19 13.69 3.72
CA ALA A 74 -51.89 12.29 4.02
C ALA A 74 -51.47 11.56 2.73
N PRO A 75 -50.35 10.82 2.71
CA PRO A 75 -50.09 9.86 1.66
C PRO A 75 -50.61 8.47 2.07
N THR A 76 -51.37 7.92 1.14
CA THR A 76 -51.82 6.55 1.00
C THR A 76 -50.75 5.52 1.33
N THR A 77 -51.16 4.49 2.07
CA THR A 77 -50.41 3.29 2.42
C THR A 77 -49.96 2.53 1.16
N SER A 78 -48.68 2.61 0.85
CA SER A 78 -47.98 1.63 0.01
C SER A 78 -47.15 0.76 0.94
N ALA A 79 -47.57 -0.50 1.10
CA ALA A 79 -46.79 -1.50 1.80
C ALA A 79 -45.46 -1.69 1.04
N SER A 80 -44.38 -1.16 1.61
CA SER A 80 -43.03 -1.49 1.16
C SER A 80 -42.80 -2.99 1.37
N PRO A 81 -42.15 -3.69 0.42
CA PRO A 81 -41.73 -5.06 0.66
C PRO A 81 -40.79 -5.03 1.86
N THR A 82 -41.14 -5.81 2.89
CA THR A 82 -40.36 -6.05 4.09
C THR A 82 -38.92 -6.34 3.68
N GLY A 83 -38.04 -5.35 3.88
CA GLY A 83 -36.61 -5.52 3.73
C GLY A 83 -36.20 -6.67 4.64
N ALA A 84 -35.64 -7.72 4.06
CA ALA A 84 -34.98 -8.76 4.83
C ALA A 84 -34.00 -8.07 5.77
N THR A 85 -34.20 -8.25 7.08
CA THR A 85 -33.27 -7.80 8.10
C THR A 85 -31.90 -8.36 7.72
N PRO A 86 -30.87 -7.51 7.49
CA PRO A 86 -29.53 -8.00 7.25
C PRO A 86 -29.18 -8.97 8.38
N ALA A 87 -28.66 -10.16 8.03
CA ALA A 87 -28.19 -11.10 9.03
C ALA A 87 -27.32 -10.34 10.03
N ALA A 88 -27.71 -10.37 11.31
CA ALA A 88 -27.04 -9.60 12.34
C ALA A 88 -25.58 -10.05 12.37
N ARG A 89 -24.67 -9.12 12.04
CA ARG A 89 -23.21 -9.30 12.15
C ARG A 89 -22.95 -9.94 13.50
N ALA A 90 -22.35 -11.14 13.52
CA ALA A 90 -21.93 -11.78 14.77
C ALA A 90 -21.17 -10.73 15.59
N ALA A 91 -21.59 -10.53 16.84
CA ALA A 91 -21.05 -9.46 17.67
C ALA A 91 -19.55 -9.68 17.81
N TYR A 92 -18.75 -8.85 17.13
CA TYR A 92 -17.31 -8.91 17.27
C TYR A 92 -16.94 -8.66 18.73
N PRO A 93 -15.80 -9.21 19.20
CA PRO A 93 -15.25 -8.85 20.49
C PRO A 93 -15.21 -7.31 20.65
N PRO A 94 -15.44 -6.78 21.86
CA PRO A 94 -15.36 -5.36 22.10
C PRO A 94 -13.99 -4.81 21.67
N VAL A 95 -13.95 -3.55 21.26
CA VAL A 95 -12.68 -2.88 20.96
C VAL A 95 -11.88 -2.82 22.26
N PRO A 96 -10.60 -3.22 22.27
CA PRO A 96 -9.79 -3.17 23.49
C PRO A 96 -9.57 -1.72 23.93
N ALA A 97 -9.34 -1.50 25.24
CA ALA A 97 -9.13 -0.17 25.80
C ALA A 97 -7.81 0.48 25.32
N SER A 98 -6.84 -0.33 24.91
CA SER A 98 -5.57 0.07 24.33
C SER A 98 -5.12 -0.93 23.26
N ARG A 99 -4.11 -0.55 22.48
CA ARG A 99 -3.47 -1.45 21.50
C ARG A 99 -1.95 -1.40 21.62
N SER A 100 -1.30 -2.45 21.15
CA SER A 100 0.15 -2.48 20.96
C SER A 100 0.51 -1.90 19.60
N LYS A 101 1.50 -0.99 19.57
CA LYS A 101 2.08 -0.49 18.30
C LYS A 101 2.71 -1.57 17.44
N LEU A 102 3.13 -2.69 18.05
CA LEU A 102 3.72 -3.80 17.31
C LEU A 102 2.69 -4.61 16.51
N ARG A 103 1.41 -4.50 16.86
CA ARG A 103 0.31 -5.24 16.23
C ARG A 103 -0.64 -4.36 15.44
N TRP A 104 -0.74 -3.11 15.85
CA TRP A 104 -1.62 -2.13 15.25
C TRP A 104 -0.88 -0.79 15.34
N PRO A 105 0.02 -0.48 14.39
CA PRO A 105 0.85 0.73 14.44
C PRO A 105 0.10 2.00 14.03
N PHE A 106 0.80 3.12 14.14
CA PHE A 106 0.43 4.47 13.71
C PHE A 106 -0.68 5.15 14.50
N ALA A 107 -0.80 6.46 14.34
CA ALA A 107 -1.76 7.31 15.02
C ALA A 107 -3.21 6.84 14.85
N ARG A 108 -4.08 7.22 15.77
CA ARG A 108 -5.52 6.89 15.71
C ARG A 108 -6.19 7.40 14.43
N ASP A 109 -5.74 8.54 13.94
CA ASP A 109 -6.22 9.26 12.76
C ASP A 109 -5.38 9.00 11.50
N SER A 110 -4.42 8.06 11.58
CA SER A 110 -3.72 7.51 10.42
C SER A 110 -4.71 7.02 9.36
N ILE A 111 -4.28 7.06 8.09
CA ILE A 111 -5.04 6.47 6.97
C ILE A 111 -5.37 4.99 7.20
N TRP A 112 -4.50 4.27 7.90
CA TRP A 112 -4.68 2.86 8.20
C TRP A 112 -5.71 2.64 9.30
N ASN A 113 -5.84 3.56 10.24
CA ASN A 113 -6.63 3.37 11.46
C ASN A 113 -7.98 4.08 11.43
N THR A 114 -8.25 4.81 10.35
CA THR A 114 -9.44 5.63 10.21
C THR A 114 -10.56 4.84 9.50
N PRO A 115 -11.68 4.53 10.18
CA PRO A 115 -12.81 3.84 9.55
C PRO A 115 -13.46 4.69 8.44
N LEU A 116 -14.06 4.01 7.48
CA LEU A 116 -14.99 4.60 6.52
C LEU A 116 -16.14 5.30 7.25
N GLY A 117 -16.64 6.37 6.66
CA GLY A 117 -17.75 7.14 7.21
C GLY A 117 -18.97 7.16 6.30
N SER A 118 -20.12 7.52 6.86
CA SER A 118 -21.41 7.58 6.16
C SER A 118 -21.43 8.59 5.00
N GLY A 119 -20.46 9.49 4.92
CA GLY A 119 -20.28 10.45 3.81
C GLY A 119 -19.43 9.92 2.65
N ALA A 120 -18.94 8.68 2.71
CA ALA A 120 -18.15 8.08 1.65
C ALA A 120 -18.90 8.06 0.31
N ARG A 121 -18.25 8.58 -0.74
CA ARG A 121 -18.77 8.60 -2.11
C ARG A 121 -18.10 7.51 -2.91
N TYR A 122 -18.87 6.51 -3.30
CA TYR A 122 -18.36 5.36 -4.02
C TYR A 122 -18.49 5.55 -5.54
N VAL A 123 -17.41 5.29 -6.26
CA VAL A 123 -17.38 5.31 -7.72
C VAL A 123 -17.07 3.89 -8.22
N PRO A 124 -17.90 3.34 -9.13
CA PRO A 124 -17.67 2.01 -9.69
C PRO A 124 -16.32 1.89 -10.40
N VAL A 125 -15.67 0.73 -10.24
CA VAL A 125 -14.44 0.37 -10.94
C VAL A 125 -14.52 -1.09 -11.37
N ARG A 126 -13.72 -1.48 -12.36
CA ARG A 126 -13.61 -2.87 -12.81
C ARG A 126 -12.24 -3.41 -12.45
N ILE A 127 -12.23 -4.44 -11.61
CA ILE A 127 -11.04 -5.17 -11.22
C ILE A 127 -11.30 -6.65 -11.43
N GLY A 128 -10.47 -7.27 -12.26
CA GLY A 128 -10.42 -8.72 -12.46
C GLY A 128 -9.20 -9.32 -11.78
N SER A 129 -9.17 -10.64 -11.68
CA SER A 129 -8.02 -11.39 -11.18
C SER A 129 -8.14 -12.86 -11.57
N LYS A 130 -7.01 -13.56 -11.77
CA LYS A 130 -6.99 -15.04 -11.78
C LYS A 130 -6.99 -15.64 -10.39
N GLY A 131 -6.65 -14.86 -9.37
CA GLY A 131 -6.63 -15.30 -7.98
C GLY A 131 -5.97 -14.30 -7.05
N LEU A 132 -5.92 -14.67 -5.78
CA LEU A 132 -5.28 -13.88 -4.74
C LEU A 132 -3.83 -14.37 -4.52
N GLY A 133 -2.87 -13.45 -4.60
CA GLY A 133 -1.53 -13.65 -4.06
C GLY A 133 -1.37 -13.05 -2.66
N THR A 134 -0.17 -13.17 -2.11
CA THR A 134 0.27 -12.36 -0.97
C THR A 134 1.53 -11.60 -1.36
N ASP A 135 1.63 -10.35 -0.94
CA ASP A 135 2.90 -9.61 -0.93
C ASP A 135 3.37 -9.55 0.52
N GLU A 136 4.63 -9.88 0.76
CA GLU A 136 5.12 -10.08 2.12
C GLU A 136 5.92 -8.90 2.64
N ASP A 137 5.44 -8.36 3.76
CA ASP A 137 6.09 -7.28 4.49
C ASP A 137 6.81 -7.79 5.73
N TRP A 138 7.93 -7.15 6.07
CA TRP A 138 8.67 -7.46 7.30
C TRP A 138 8.51 -6.32 8.31
N PHE A 139 8.10 -6.66 9.52
CA PHE A 139 8.16 -5.73 10.65
C PHE A 139 9.02 -6.32 11.76
N VAL A 140 10.12 -5.64 12.06
CA VAL A 140 11.12 -6.12 13.02
C VAL A 140 11.26 -5.09 14.13
N ALA A 141 10.78 -5.43 15.32
CA ALA A 141 11.11 -4.68 16.52
C ALA A 141 12.51 -5.07 17.00
N THR A 142 13.38 -4.09 17.17
CA THR A 142 14.78 -4.29 17.54
C THR A 142 15.01 -3.91 19.01
N SER A 143 16.18 -4.25 19.52
CA SER A 143 16.60 -3.98 20.89
C SER A 143 18.02 -3.43 20.92
N ALA A 144 18.40 -2.77 22.01
CA ALA A 144 19.75 -2.24 22.20
C ALA A 144 20.83 -3.34 22.25
N ARG A 145 20.43 -4.62 22.34
CA ARG A 145 21.33 -5.79 22.28
C ARG A 145 21.57 -6.26 20.84
N ASP A 146 20.70 -5.87 19.91
CA ASP A 146 20.90 -6.17 18.50
C ASP A 146 22.04 -5.30 17.97
N PRO A 147 22.99 -5.86 17.20
CA PRO A 147 24.08 -5.06 16.65
C PRO A 147 23.54 -4.04 15.64
N GLU A 148 24.14 -2.86 15.64
CA GLU A 148 24.03 -1.95 14.50
C GLU A 148 24.80 -2.55 13.32
N VAL A 149 24.12 -2.69 12.17
CA VAL A 149 24.72 -3.21 10.94
C VAL A 149 24.71 -2.12 9.86
N PRO A 150 25.73 -2.06 8.99
CA PRO A 150 25.70 -1.14 7.87
C PRO A 150 24.54 -1.46 6.93
N THR A 151 24.01 -0.41 6.29
CA THR A 151 22.96 -0.52 5.28
C THR A 151 23.52 -0.24 3.89
N TYR A 152 23.17 -1.07 2.92
CA TYR A 152 23.55 -0.91 1.52
C TYR A 152 22.33 -0.92 0.60
N MET A 153 22.43 -0.27 -0.54
CA MET A 153 21.49 -0.44 -1.63
C MET A 153 21.51 -1.89 -2.12
N TYR A 154 20.36 -2.37 -2.57
CA TYR A 154 20.27 -3.65 -3.25
C TYR A 154 21.10 -3.63 -4.55
N ALA A 155 21.82 -4.72 -4.84
CA ALA A 155 22.64 -4.80 -6.05
C ALA A 155 21.86 -5.25 -7.31
N SER A 156 20.68 -5.84 -7.12
CA SER A 156 19.79 -6.33 -8.18
C SER A 156 18.35 -6.29 -7.67
N PHE A 157 17.39 -5.97 -8.55
CA PHE A 157 15.96 -5.95 -8.19
C PHE A 157 15.44 -7.36 -7.87
N PHE A 158 15.94 -8.38 -8.59
CA PHE A 158 15.64 -9.79 -8.35
C PHE A 158 16.76 -10.46 -7.56
N LYS A 159 17.20 -11.65 -7.96
CA LYS A 159 18.28 -12.40 -7.31
C LYS A 159 19.58 -11.59 -7.34
N GLY A 160 20.33 -11.68 -6.25
CA GLY A 160 21.65 -11.08 -6.08
C GLY A 160 21.62 -9.78 -5.29
N ARG A 161 20.62 -9.50 -4.46
CA ARG A 161 20.51 -8.25 -3.69
C ARG A 161 21.72 -7.98 -2.80
N CYS A 162 22.22 -9.02 -2.15
CA CYS A 162 23.35 -8.96 -1.23
C CYS A 162 24.72 -9.07 -1.92
N SER A 163 24.79 -8.99 -3.26
CA SER A 163 26.03 -9.28 -4.00
C SER A 163 27.06 -8.14 -4.00
N LYS A 164 26.66 -6.91 -3.66
CA LYS A 164 27.53 -5.73 -3.64
C LYS A 164 27.15 -4.80 -2.50
N ASN A 165 28.15 -4.17 -1.88
CA ASN A 165 27.97 -3.18 -0.83
C ASN A 165 27.89 -1.78 -1.45
N ILE A 166 26.78 -1.48 -2.14
CA ILE A 166 26.55 -0.17 -2.77
C ILE A 166 26.06 0.80 -1.68
N PRO A 167 26.72 1.96 -1.46
CA PRO A 167 26.25 2.93 -0.47
C PRO A 167 24.82 3.43 -0.76
N GLN A 168 24.07 3.79 0.28
CA GLN A 168 22.77 4.45 0.17
C GLN A 168 22.93 5.79 -0.55
N GLN A 169 22.48 5.89 -1.80
CA GLN A 169 22.67 7.09 -2.62
C GLN A 169 21.90 8.28 -2.03
N GLN A 170 20.74 8.00 -1.43
CA GLN A 170 19.89 8.96 -0.74
C GLN A 170 20.61 9.64 0.44
N ALA A 171 21.63 8.99 1.03
CA ALA A 171 22.42 9.54 2.12
C ALA A 171 23.20 10.81 1.74
N GLN A 172 23.36 11.08 0.44
CA GLN A 172 23.95 12.33 -0.04
C GLN A 172 23.08 13.56 0.28
N TRP A 173 21.76 13.37 0.39
CA TRP A 173 20.78 14.44 0.63
C TRP A 173 20.05 14.27 1.97
N HIS A 174 20.03 13.04 2.49
CA HIS A 174 19.38 12.61 3.72
C HIS A 174 20.33 11.72 4.52
N PRO A 175 21.35 12.30 5.21
CA PRO A 175 22.44 11.55 5.84
C PRO A 175 21.99 10.44 6.79
N GLU A 176 20.84 10.62 7.44
CA GLU A 176 20.17 9.63 8.29
C GLU A 176 19.92 8.30 7.59
N LEU A 177 19.64 8.31 6.28
CA LEU A 177 19.35 7.11 5.49
C LEU A 177 20.61 6.26 5.22
N GLY A 178 21.81 6.81 5.42
CA GLY A 178 23.07 6.07 5.32
C GLY A 178 23.57 5.51 6.65
N ARG A 179 22.86 5.78 7.76
CA ARG A 179 23.28 5.32 9.09
C ARG A 179 23.04 3.81 9.25
N PRO A 180 23.88 3.13 10.05
CA PRO A 180 23.59 1.78 10.52
C PRO A 180 22.22 1.68 11.19
N VAL A 181 21.65 0.48 11.19
CA VAL A 181 20.37 0.18 11.86
C VAL A 181 20.53 -1.04 12.76
N HIS A 182 19.83 -1.08 13.88
CA HIS A 182 19.79 -2.26 14.74
C HIS A 182 19.11 -3.43 14.02
N VAL A 183 19.75 -4.60 13.99
CA VAL A 183 19.14 -5.80 13.38
C VAL A 183 19.51 -7.04 14.17
N PRO A 184 18.53 -7.87 14.59
CA PRO A 184 18.81 -9.12 15.31
C PRO A 184 19.82 -9.99 14.58
N LYS A 185 20.86 -10.46 15.26
CA LYS A 185 21.97 -11.19 14.61
C LYS A 185 21.49 -12.40 13.81
N SER A 186 20.43 -13.08 14.27
CA SER A 186 19.84 -14.25 13.62
C SER A 186 18.88 -13.93 12.47
N LEU A 187 18.45 -12.68 12.29
CA LEU A 187 17.47 -12.35 11.27
C LEU A 187 18.07 -12.57 9.87
N VAL A 188 17.37 -13.38 9.09
CA VAL A 188 17.60 -13.59 7.66
C VAL A 188 16.35 -13.13 6.92
N ILE A 189 16.53 -12.23 5.96
CA ILE A 189 15.51 -11.85 4.98
C ILE A 189 15.99 -12.43 3.65
N PRO A 190 15.33 -13.47 3.11
CA PRO A 190 15.79 -14.14 1.90
C PRO A 190 15.97 -13.18 0.73
N ASP A 191 16.90 -13.55 -0.16
CA ASP A 191 17.04 -12.90 -1.46
C ASP A 191 15.81 -13.19 -2.35
N ALA A 192 15.53 -12.33 -3.32
CA ALA A 192 14.46 -12.60 -4.26
C ALA A 192 14.83 -13.76 -5.20
N THR A 193 13.82 -14.54 -5.58
CA THR A 193 13.99 -15.72 -6.43
C THR A 193 12.94 -15.73 -7.53
N THR A 194 13.30 -16.25 -8.70
CA THR A 194 12.36 -16.48 -9.80
C THR A 194 11.67 -17.84 -9.70
N THR A 195 12.36 -18.84 -9.11
CA THR A 195 11.84 -20.20 -8.91
C THR A 195 12.37 -20.81 -7.59
N PRO A 196 11.49 -21.16 -6.62
CA PRO A 196 10.11 -20.71 -6.52
C PRO A 196 10.06 -19.18 -6.50
N TYR A 197 8.97 -18.59 -6.98
CA TYR A 197 8.87 -17.13 -7.06
C TYR A 197 8.81 -16.51 -5.65
N SER A 198 9.63 -15.49 -5.42
CA SER A 198 9.58 -14.63 -4.24
C SER A 198 9.58 -13.18 -4.71
N THR A 199 8.52 -12.46 -4.35
CA THR A 199 8.23 -11.08 -4.79
C THR A 199 9.41 -10.13 -4.55
N PRO A 200 9.73 -9.25 -5.52
CA PRO A 200 10.82 -8.33 -5.34
C PRO A 200 10.49 -7.16 -4.41
N ASN A 201 9.22 -6.86 -4.14
CA ASN A 201 8.83 -5.70 -3.34
C ASN A 201 9.44 -5.77 -1.93
N ASN A 202 9.20 -6.87 -1.21
CA ASN A 202 9.79 -7.24 0.08
C ASN A 202 10.01 -6.01 1.00
N ALA A 203 8.94 -5.23 1.17
CA ALA A 203 9.00 -4.01 1.95
C ALA A 203 9.24 -4.38 3.42
N SER A 204 9.99 -3.55 4.11
CA SER A 204 10.31 -3.81 5.51
C SER A 204 10.35 -2.55 6.34
N ALA A 205 10.14 -2.73 7.64
CA ALA A 205 10.37 -1.72 8.62
C ALA A 205 11.06 -2.27 9.87
N PHE A 206 12.04 -1.53 10.37
CA PHE A 206 12.77 -1.84 11.59
C PHE A 206 12.47 -0.77 12.63
N LEU A 207 11.83 -1.15 13.74
CA LEU A 207 11.59 -0.25 14.86
C LEU A 207 12.81 -0.26 15.76
N ASP A 208 13.42 0.90 15.95
CA ASP A 208 14.60 1.08 16.77
C ASP A 208 14.34 0.81 18.26
N PRO A 209 15.42 0.60 19.05
CA PRO A 209 15.31 0.36 20.48
C PRO A 209 14.72 1.53 21.28
N ASP A 210 14.68 2.74 20.69
CA ASP A 210 13.99 3.90 21.25
C ASP A 210 12.45 3.71 21.31
N GLY A 211 11.93 2.67 20.66
CA GLY A 211 10.52 2.34 20.59
C GLY A 211 9.68 3.32 19.78
N ARG A 212 10.31 4.20 18.98
CA ARG A 212 9.64 5.22 18.19
C ARG A 212 10.08 5.24 16.73
N THR A 213 11.37 5.19 16.48
CA THR A 213 11.94 5.43 15.15
C THR A 213 11.79 4.18 14.28
N LEU A 214 11.09 4.33 13.15
CA LEU A 214 10.82 3.28 12.20
C LEU A 214 11.62 3.53 10.92
N HIS A 215 12.58 2.65 10.64
CA HIS A 215 13.38 2.66 9.41
C HIS A 215 12.68 1.86 8.34
N GLN A 216 12.23 2.52 7.27
CA GLN A 216 11.46 1.86 6.21
C GLN A 216 12.32 1.63 4.97
N PHE A 217 12.27 0.39 4.48
CA PHE A 217 12.98 -0.08 3.30
C PHE A 217 12.04 -0.73 2.29
N SER A 218 12.49 -0.76 1.05
CA SER A 218 11.98 -1.61 -0.02
C SER A 218 13.06 -2.54 -0.53
N ILE A 219 12.67 -3.59 -1.26
CA ILE A 219 13.57 -4.52 -1.96
C ILE A 219 14.59 -5.10 -0.96
N THR A 220 14.10 -5.39 0.24
CA THR A 220 14.96 -5.69 1.38
C THR A 220 15.57 -7.09 1.21
N ALA A 221 16.80 -7.29 1.66
CA ALA A 221 17.40 -8.59 1.86
C ALA A 221 18.46 -8.56 2.94
N ARG A 222 18.63 -9.71 3.59
CA ARG A 222 19.72 -10.01 4.50
C ARG A 222 19.99 -11.50 4.40
N CYS A 223 20.90 -11.83 3.49
CA CYS A 223 21.01 -13.19 2.96
C CYS A 223 21.62 -14.19 3.94
N ARG A 224 22.38 -13.74 4.95
CA ARG A 224 22.91 -14.59 6.03
C ARG A 224 22.80 -13.92 7.40
N PRO A 225 22.83 -14.69 8.50
CA PRO A 225 22.93 -14.13 9.84
C PRO A 225 24.16 -13.23 9.96
N ALA A 226 24.01 -12.12 10.70
CA ALA A 226 25.04 -11.10 10.93
C ALA A 226 25.52 -10.33 9.67
N ASP A 227 24.97 -10.58 8.48
CA ASP A 227 25.28 -9.77 7.29
C ASP A 227 24.81 -8.31 7.47
N PRO A 228 25.32 -7.38 6.63
CA PRO A 228 24.69 -6.07 6.42
C PRO A 228 23.22 -6.19 6.01
N LEU A 229 22.48 -5.09 6.14
CA LEU A 229 21.13 -4.98 5.60
C LEU A 229 21.17 -4.38 4.19
N TYR A 230 20.52 -5.02 3.22
CA TYR A 230 20.43 -4.56 1.85
C TYR A 230 19.00 -4.11 1.54
N GLY A 231 18.85 -3.01 0.82
CA GLY A 231 17.54 -2.49 0.40
C GLY A 231 17.57 -1.01 0.07
N TYR A 232 16.47 -0.50 -0.48
CA TYR A 232 16.29 0.93 -0.72
C TYR A 232 15.66 1.57 0.51
N ARG A 233 16.43 2.34 1.29
CA ARG A 233 15.89 3.04 2.46
C ARG A 233 15.22 4.34 2.00
N VAL A 234 13.96 4.53 2.38
CA VAL A 234 13.13 5.63 1.82
C VAL A 234 12.78 6.70 2.84
N ALA A 235 12.62 6.32 4.09
CA ALA A 235 12.05 7.19 5.11
C ALA A 235 12.41 6.68 6.51
N GLU A 236 12.55 7.64 7.42
CA GLU A 236 12.35 7.43 8.85
C GLU A 236 10.97 7.95 9.22
N GLN A 237 10.25 7.22 10.06
CA GLN A 237 8.95 7.66 10.56
C GLN A 237 8.80 7.33 12.03
N ASP A 238 8.04 8.14 12.76
CA ASP A 238 7.61 7.81 14.11
C ASP A 238 6.46 6.78 14.07
N ILE A 239 6.58 5.67 14.82
CA ILE A 239 5.55 4.62 14.91
C ILE A 239 4.19 5.11 15.46
N TYR A 240 4.16 6.28 16.11
CA TYR A 240 2.94 6.99 16.53
C TYR A 240 2.44 8.00 15.50
N GLY A 241 3.17 8.20 14.39
CA GLY A 241 2.85 9.15 13.33
C GLY A 241 1.74 8.68 12.39
N ASP A 242 1.54 9.40 11.28
CA ASP A 242 0.45 9.16 10.33
C ASP A 242 0.55 7.83 9.56
N GLY A 243 1.74 7.21 9.52
CA GLY A 243 2.02 5.99 8.79
C GLY A 243 1.91 6.09 7.28
N ILE A 244 1.82 7.27 6.67
CA ILE A 244 1.55 7.37 5.24
C ILE A 244 2.76 6.94 4.42
N ASN A 245 3.90 7.59 4.59
CA ASN A 245 5.07 7.38 3.74
C ASN A 245 5.86 6.14 4.15
N GLY A 246 6.44 5.42 3.18
CA GLY A 246 7.40 4.35 3.44
C GLY A 246 7.78 3.54 2.20
N GLY A 247 8.23 2.30 2.43
CA GLY A 247 9.01 1.50 1.48
C GLY A 247 8.21 0.69 0.47
N HIS A 248 6.92 0.94 0.31
CA HIS A 248 6.16 0.35 -0.79
C HIS A 248 6.32 1.21 -2.05
N LEU A 249 7.42 0.98 -2.77
CA LEU A 249 7.91 1.88 -3.83
C LEU A 249 6.96 2.05 -5.01
N GLY A 250 5.93 1.21 -5.22
CA GLY A 250 4.91 1.51 -6.22
C GLY A 250 4.11 2.77 -5.88
N SER A 251 3.88 3.06 -4.59
CA SER A 251 3.04 4.18 -4.11
C SER A 251 3.75 5.20 -3.23
N GLY A 252 4.91 4.82 -2.69
CA GLY A 252 5.56 5.52 -1.59
C GLY A 252 4.84 5.34 -0.25
N LEU A 253 3.85 4.44 -0.15
CA LEU A 253 3.13 4.17 1.09
C LEU A 253 3.96 3.34 2.08
N SER A 254 3.53 3.32 3.33
CA SER A 254 4.23 2.61 4.41
C SER A 254 4.53 1.14 4.09
N SER A 255 5.74 0.72 4.46
CA SER A 255 6.17 -0.68 4.37
C SER A 255 5.29 -1.61 5.19
N ILE A 256 4.69 -1.12 6.28
CA ILE A 256 3.94 -1.96 7.22
C ILE A 256 2.49 -1.49 7.42
N GLY A 257 2.16 -0.27 6.98
CA GLY A 257 0.79 0.22 6.99
C GLY A 257 -0.14 -0.72 6.22
N GLY A 258 -1.28 -1.06 6.82
CA GLY A 258 -2.32 -1.88 6.22
C GLY A 258 -2.00 -3.35 5.94
N SER A 259 -0.78 -3.82 6.20
CA SER A 259 -0.42 -5.24 6.11
C SER A 259 -1.22 -6.04 7.15
N VAL A 260 -1.76 -7.18 6.75
CA VAL A 260 -2.42 -8.13 7.67
C VAL A 260 -1.41 -8.64 8.70
N ARG A 261 -1.78 -8.62 9.98
CA ARG A 261 -0.91 -8.91 11.12
C ARG A 261 -1.20 -10.26 11.74
N GLU A 262 -0.21 -10.75 12.50
CA GLU A 262 -0.36 -12.02 13.21
C GLU A 262 -1.61 -11.96 14.11
N GLY A 263 -2.31 -13.08 14.24
CA GLY A 263 -3.56 -13.22 14.98
C GLY A 263 -4.81 -12.73 14.24
N GLU A 264 -4.68 -11.93 13.19
CA GLU A 264 -5.85 -11.34 12.53
C GLU A 264 -6.64 -12.36 11.69
N LEU A 265 -5.96 -13.28 11.01
CA LEU A 265 -6.62 -14.32 10.21
C LEU A 265 -6.94 -15.60 11.01
N THR A 266 -6.23 -15.84 12.11
CA THR A 266 -6.29 -17.09 12.89
C THR A 266 -7.00 -16.93 14.23
N GLY A 267 -6.97 -15.74 14.83
CA GLY A 267 -7.56 -15.45 16.14
C GLY A 267 -9.06 -15.18 16.09
N ALA A 268 -9.66 -14.76 17.22
CA ALA A 268 -11.09 -14.43 17.27
C ALA A 268 -11.40 -12.96 16.91
N ALA A 269 -10.42 -12.06 17.02
CA ALA A 269 -10.61 -10.64 16.75
C ALA A 269 -10.80 -10.36 15.25
N PRO A 270 -11.57 -9.30 14.88
CA PRO A 270 -11.60 -8.79 13.53
C PRO A 270 -10.32 -8.03 13.18
N ILE A 271 -10.10 -7.81 11.89
CA ILE A 271 -9.15 -6.82 11.39
C ILE A 271 -9.75 -5.42 11.64
N ARG A 272 -8.97 -4.50 12.21
CA ARG A 272 -9.44 -3.16 12.64
C ARG A 272 -8.71 -2.00 11.96
N HIS A 273 -8.20 -2.23 10.77
CA HIS A 273 -7.50 -1.22 10.00
C HIS A 273 -7.80 -1.39 8.50
N ALA A 274 -7.51 -0.36 7.72
CA ALA A 274 -7.55 -0.43 6.27
C ALA A 274 -6.48 -1.42 5.80
N LEU A 275 -6.82 -2.26 4.83
CA LEU A 275 -5.88 -3.22 4.26
C LEU A 275 -4.94 -2.52 3.26
N LYS A 276 -3.84 -3.19 2.94
CA LYS A 276 -2.95 -2.83 1.85
C LYS A 276 -3.03 -3.91 0.78
N VAL A 277 -3.16 -3.50 -0.48
CA VAL A 277 -3.30 -4.40 -1.63
C VAL A 277 -2.44 -3.94 -2.79
N ASP A 278 -2.00 -4.89 -3.59
CA ASP A 278 -1.38 -4.61 -4.89
C ASP A 278 -2.29 -5.14 -5.98
N LEU A 279 -2.44 -4.36 -7.04
CA LEU A 279 -3.32 -4.69 -8.15
C LEU A 279 -2.51 -4.89 -9.42
N TRP A 280 -2.99 -5.71 -10.32
CA TRP A 280 -2.39 -5.74 -11.65
C TRP A 280 -2.53 -4.36 -12.33
N GLY A 281 -1.42 -3.81 -12.82
CA GLY A 281 -1.37 -2.55 -13.56
C GLY A 281 -2.40 -2.43 -14.69
N ASN A 282 -2.88 -3.55 -15.25
CA ASN A 282 -3.97 -3.51 -16.24
C ASN A 282 -5.29 -2.89 -15.74
N TRP A 283 -5.48 -2.80 -14.42
CA TRP A 283 -6.65 -2.16 -13.81
C TRP A 283 -6.37 -0.73 -13.37
N LEU A 284 -5.10 -0.36 -13.17
CA LEU A 284 -4.71 0.98 -12.72
C LEU A 284 -4.71 1.96 -13.88
N PHE A 285 -5.23 3.16 -13.64
CA PHE A 285 -5.28 4.22 -14.63
C PHE A 285 -4.05 5.14 -14.50
N HIS A 286 -3.51 5.55 -15.64
CA HIS A 286 -2.45 6.56 -15.73
C HIS A 286 -2.84 7.72 -16.64
N ASP A 287 -2.50 8.94 -16.22
CA ASP A 287 -2.39 10.11 -17.10
C ASP A 287 -1.20 10.97 -16.68
N ALA A 288 -0.73 11.81 -17.60
CA ALA A 288 0.37 12.73 -17.35
C ALA A 288 0.06 13.79 -16.28
N ALA A 289 -1.21 14.12 -16.04
CA ALA A 289 -1.59 15.18 -15.10
C ALA A 289 -1.39 14.77 -13.63
N THR A 290 -1.54 13.48 -13.36
CA THR A 290 -1.44 12.90 -12.01
C THR A 290 -0.25 11.95 -11.86
N GLY A 291 0.40 11.56 -12.95
CA GLY A 291 1.43 10.52 -12.94
C GLY A 291 0.92 9.12 -12.58
N GLY A 292 -0.39 8.89 -12.54
CA GLY A 292 -0.98 7.58 -12.20
C GLY A 292 -1.18 7.31 -10.71
N PHE A 293 -1.11 8.35 -9.86
CA PHE A 293 -1.37 8.23 -8.42
C PHE A 293 -2.39 9.26 -7.92
N ARG A 294 -2.92 9.02 -6.72
CA ARG A 294 -3.74 9.96 -5.95
C ARG A 294 -3.41 9.82 -4.46
N TRP A 295 -3.76 10.83 -3.68
CA TRP A 295 -3.59 10.78 -2.23
C TRP A 295 -4.24 9.50 -1.65
N PRO A 296 -3.58 8.79 -0.70
CA PRO A 296 -2.36 9.18 0.02
C PRO A 296 -1.04 8.80 -0.63
N ALA A 297 -1.04 8.12 -1.78
CA ALA A 297 0.20 7.84 -2.50
C ALA A 297 0.86 9.16 -2.95
N SER A 298 2.19 9.19 -2.90
CA SER A 298 3.01 10.32 -3.35
C SER A 298 3.66 10.08 -4.70
N LEU A 299 3.57 8.85 -5.20
CA LEU A 299 4.11 8.44 -6.49
C LEU A 299 3.34 7.22 -7.04
N ALA A 300 3.67 6.86 -8.28
CA ALA A 300 3.28 5.62 -8.93
C ALA A 300 4.56 4.89 -9.36
N ASP A 301 4.41 3.64 -9.80
CA ASP A 301 5.51 2.88 -10.41
C ASP A 301 6.22 3.69 -11.51
N SER A 302 7.54 3.56 -11.60
CA SER A 302 8.32 4.23 -12.65
C SER A 302 7.91 3.83 -14.07
N VAL A 303 7.28 2.66 -14.20
CA VAL A 303 6.72 2.11 -15.44
C VAL A 303 5.22 2.40 -15.61
N ALA A 304 4.60 3.18 -14.73
CA ALA A 304 3.16 3.43 -14.76
C ALA A 304 2.66 3.93 -16.13
N ALA A 305 3.40 4.83 -16.79
CA ALA A 305 3.03 5.35 -18.10
C ALA A 305 2.92 4.26 -19.19
N THR A 306 3.69 3.17 -19.06
CA THR A 306 3.70 2.06 -20.02
C THR A 306 2.94 0.84 -19.54
N ASP A 307 2.69 0.68 -18.25
CA ASP A 307 2.17 -0.57 -17.69
C ASP A 307 0.76 -0.42 -17.12
N TYR A 308 0.32 0.79 -16.80
CA TYR A 308 -1.03 1.04 -16.30
C TYR A 308 -2.00 1.16 -17.47
N LYS A 309 -2.90 0.17 -17.61
CA LYS A 309 -3.84 0.05 -18.76
C LYS A 309 -5.31 0.21 -18.38
N GLY A 310 -5.58 0.50 -17.12
CA GLY A 310 -6.91 0.74 -16.59
C GLY A 310 -7.60 1.93 -17.27
N ARG A 311 -8.93 1.88 -17.31
CA ARG A 311 -9.78 2.93 -17.91
C ARG A 311 -10.53 3.77 -16.88
N ASP A 312 -10.64 3.27 -15.65
CA ASP A 312 -11.40 3.91 -14.60
C ASP A 312 -10.52 4.96 -13.90
N LYS A 313 -10.72 6.25 -14.22
CA LYS A 313 -9.88 7.36 -13.75
C LYS A 313 -9.76 7.48 -12.22
N ALA A 314 -10.71 6.94 -11.48
CA ALA A 314 -10.69 6.93 -10.03
C ALA A 314 -9.73 5.88 -9.45
N LEU A 315 -9.45 4.80 -10.20
CA LEU A 315 -8.59 3.69 -9.79
C LEU A 315 -7.15 3.91 -10.22
N ARG A 316 -6.33 4.31 -9.25
CA ARG A 316 -4.92 4.65 -9.39
C ARG A 316 -4.14 4.15 -8.18
N MET A 317 -2.83 4.28 -8.22
CA MET A 317 -2.02 4.10 -7.01
C MET A 317 -2.52 5.02 -5.87
N GLY A 318 -2.62 4.49 -4.66
CA GLY A 318 -3.18 5.19 -3.49
C GLY A 318 -4.70 5.23 -3.40
N SER A 319 -5.45 4.61 -4.32
CA SER A 319 -6.91 4.62 -4.22
C SER A 319 -7.39 3.86 -2.98
N LEU A 320 -8.33 4.45 -2.23
CA LEU A 320 -9.07 3.76 -1.18
C LEU A 320 -10.22 2.95 -1.81
N LEU A 321 -10.10 1.64 -1.79
CA LEU A 321 -11.09 0.68 -2.24
C LEU A 321 -11.97 0.24 -1.07
N ALA A 322 -13.27 0.10 -1.29
CA ALA A 322 -14.18 -0.34 -0.25
C ALA A 322 -15.39 -1.08 -0.82
N ILE A 323 -15.92 -2.01 -0.04
CA ILE A 323 -17.21 -2.64 -0.30
C ILE A 323 -18.30 -1.75 0.27
N LYS A 324 -19.37 -1.52 -0.49
CA LYS A 324 -20.47 -0.68 -0.01
C LYS A 324 -21.18 -1.31 1.21
N PRO A 325 -21.73 -0.48 2.11
CA PRO A 325 -22.44 -0.93 3.32
C PRO A 325 -23.62 -1.89 3.12
N ASP A 326 -24.29 -1.80 1.98
CA ASP A 326 -25.50 -2.53 1.61
C ASP A 326 -25.20 -3.88 0.96
N VAL A 327 -23.94 -4.13 0.61
CA VAL A 327 -23.49 -5.45 0.17
C VAL A 327 -23.39 -6.37 1.38
N THR A 328 -23.89 -7.60 1.28
CA THR A 328 -23.82 -8.58 2.37
C THR A 328 -22.96 -9.79 2.00
N PRO A 329 -22.37 -10.51 2.98
CA PRO A 329 -21.64 -11.74 2.70
C PRO A 329 -22.47 -12.78 1.96
N GLU A 330 -23.78 -12.86 2.24
CA GLU A 330 -24.71 -13.80 1.62
C GLU A 330 -24.88 -13.52 0.13
N GLN A 331 -24.97 -12.24 -0.28
CA GLN A 331 -25.01 -11.86 -1.70
C GLN A 331 -23.77 -12.32 -2.46
N LEU A 332 -22.62 -12.36 -1.79
CA LEU A 332 -21.34 -12.81 -2.33
C LEU A 332 -21.06 -14.30 -2.08
N LYS A 333 -21.95 -15.01 -1.37
CA LYS A 333 -21.79 -16.41 -0.95
C LYS A 333 -20.52 -16.65 -0.10
N ILE A 334 -20.17 -15.68 0.74
CA ILE A 334 -19.03 -15.76 1.66
C ILE A 334 -19.52 -16.25 3.02
N THR A 335 -19.11 -17.45 3.41
CA THR A 335 -19.49 -18.06 4.71
C THR A 335 -18.29 -18.40 5.59
N ASP A 336 -17.09 -18.47 5.01
CA ASP A 336 -15.88 -18.82 5.74
C ASP A 336 -15.49 -17.73 6.75
N PRO A 337 -15.20 -18.09 8.02
CA PRO A 337 -14.93 -17.12 9.06
C PRO A 337 -13.68 -16.26 8.81
N VAL A 338 -12.67 -16.77 8.10
CA VAL A 338 -11.47 -15.98 7.77
C VAL A 338 -11.79 -15.00 6.64
N ALA A 339 -12.46 -15.46 5.58
CA ALA A 339 -12.90 -14.61 4.49
C ALA A 339 -13.84 -13.49 4.95
N LEU A 340 -14.73 -13.78 5.91
CA LEU A 340 -15.63 -12.79 6.52
C LEU A 340 -14.86 -11.64 7.19
N LYS A 341 -13.71 -11.91 7.82
CA LYS A 341 -12.89 -10.84 8.42
C LYS A 341 -12.38 -9.85 7.38
N ILE A 342 -11.91 -10.36 6.24
CA ILE A 342 -11.43 -9.53 5.13
C ILE A 342 -12.59 -8.73 4.54
N PHE A 343 -13.74 -9.36 4.30
CA PHE A 343 -14.95 -8.69 3.83
C PHE A 343 -15.36 -7.52 4.75
N HIS A 344 -15.42 -7.77 6.06
CA HIS A 344 -15.80 -6.73 7.01
C HIS A 344 -14.74 -5.63 7.14
N ALA A 345 -13.45 -5.95 7.03
CA ALA A 345 -12.39 -4.94 6.97
C ALA A 345 -12.56 -4.00 5.75
N LEU A 346 -12.88 -4.56 4.58
CA LEU A 346 -13.15 -3.79 3.36
C LEU A 346 -14.41 -2.92 3.45
N GLN A 347 -15.40 -3.30 4.27
CA GLN A 347 -16.60 -2.48 4.52
C GLN A 347 -16.39 -1.41 5.59
N ASP A 348 -15.56 -1.69 6.59
CA ASP A 348 -15.39 -0.80 7.75
C ASP A 348 -14.23 0.19 7.58
N TYR A 349 -13.17 -0.20 6.87
CA TYR A 349 -11.94 0.57 6.73
C TYR A 349 -11.48 0.71 5.27
N GLY A 350 -11.77 -0.29 4.42
CA GLY A 350 -11.33 -0.33 3.03
C GLY A 350 -9.91 -0.89 2.84
N ALA A 351 -9.35 -0.69 1.66
CA ALA A 351 -7.98 -1.07 1.30
C ALA A 351 -7.31 0.00 0.43
N TYR A 352 -6.05 0.32 0.69
CA TYR A 352 -5.26 1.20 -0.19
C TYR A 352 -4.45 0.40 -1.19
N VAL A 353 -4.47 0.84 -2.45
CA VAL A 353 -3.59 0.31 -3.51
C VAL A 353 -2.17 0.83 -3.29
N ALA A 354 -1.23 -0.06 -3.01
CA ALA A 354 0.15 0.29 -2.68
C ALA A 354 1.17 -0.07 -3.77
N ASP A 355 0.88 -1.06 -4.61
CA ASP A 355 1.78 -1.47 -5.68
C ASP A 355 1.06 -2.08 -6.89
N THR A 356 1.85 -2.41 -7.91
CA THR A 356 1.44 -3.28 -9.01
C THR A 356 2.00 -4.69 -8.85
N THR A 357 1.19 -5.70 -9.17
CA THR A 357 1.65 -7.11 -9.17
C THR A 357 2.41 -7.49 -10.44
N GLY A 358 2.29 -6.72 -11.53
CA GLY A 358 2.92 -7.01 -12.82
C GLY A 358 2.31 -8.18 -13.62
N TRP A 359 1.38 -8.96 -13.05
CA TRP A 359 0.68 -10.06 -13.74
C TRP A 359 -0.78 -10.18 -13.27
N ASP A 360 -1.56 -11.06 -13.88
CA ASP A 360 -3.02 -11.20 -13.67
C ASP A 360 -3.41 -11.87 -12.33
N TYR A 361 -2.88 -11.34 -11.23
CA TYR A 361 -3.27 -11.62 -9.85
C TYR A 361 -3.29 -10.29 -9.10
N ASN A 362 -4.03 -10.24 -8.01
CA ASN A 362 -3.98 -9.14 -7.05
C ASN A 362 -3.57 -9.73 -5.69
N THR A 363 -2.89 -8.96 -4.87
CA THR A 363 -2.30 -9.44 -3.61
C THR A 363 -2.91 -8.71 -2.42
N LEU A 364 -2.99 -9.42 -1.30
CA LEU A 364 -3.07 -8.80 0.02
C LEU A 364 -1.65 -8.67 0.57
N CYS A 365 -1.29 -7.50 1.09
CA CYS A 365 -0.02 -7.37 1.78
C CYS A 365 -0.17 -7.97 3.19
N VAL A 366 0.78 -8.83 3.57
CA VAL A 366 0.72 -9.63 4.80
C VAL A 366 2.07 -9.56 5.49
N GLU A 367 2.08 -9.32 6.79
CA GLU A 367 3.32 -9.40 7.56
C GLU A 367 3.83 -10.86 7.58
N MET A 368 5.15 -11.05 7.47
CA MET A 368 5.78 -12.38 7.48
C MET A 368 5.37 -13.23 8.70
N SER A 369 5.17 -12.63 9.88
CA SER A 369 4.69 -13.34 11.08
C SER A 369 3.27 -13.87 10.90
N ALA A 370 2.38 -13.09 10.30
CA ALA A 370 1.00 -13.47 9.99
C ALA A 370 0.94 -14.60 8.96
N LYS A 371 1.76 -14.51 7.90
CA LYS A 371 1.91 -15.60 6.92
C LYS A 371 2.38 -16.89 7.58
N THR A 372 3.41 -16.79 8.43
CA THR A 372 3.98 -17.93 9.17
C THR A 372 2.97 -18.56 10.13
N GLU A 373 2.25 -17.73 10.89
CA GLU A 373 1.20 -18.17 11.80
C GLU A 373 0.06 -18.86 11.02
N PHE A 374 -0.42 -18.26 9.93
CA PHE A 374 -1.47 -18.83 9.11
C PHE A 374 -1.08 -20.21 8.59
N ARG A 375 0.15 -20.35 8.06
CA ARG A 375 0.65 -21.64 7.58
C ARG A 375 0.76 -22.67 8.69
N ARG A 376 1.20 -22.28 9.88
CA ARG A 376 1.24 -23.15 11.06
C ARG A 376 -0.16 -23.59 11.50
N HIS A 377 -1.15 -22.70 11.43
CA HIS A 377 -2.51 -22.96 11.87
C HIS A 377 -3.31 -23.82 10.88
N TYR A 378 -3.24 -23.53 9.58
CA TYR A 378 -4.05 -24.17 8.53
C TYR A 378 -3.29 -25.20 7.68
N GLY A 379 -1.98 -25.36 7.89
CA GLY A 379 -1.14 -26.31 7.16
C GLY A 379 -0.89 -25.94 5.69
N ARG A 380 -1.18 -24.69 5.28
CA ARG A 380 -1.01 -24.19 3.91
C ARG A 380 -0.86 -22.68 3.87
N ASP A 381 -0.35 -22.14 2.78
CA ASP A 381 -0.22 -20.69 2.61
C ASP A 381 -1.59 -20.02 2.36
N ILE A 382 -1.69 -18.72 2.66
CA ILE A 382 -2.91 -17.92 2.46
C ILE A 382 -3.35 -17.97 0.98
N SER A 383 -2.39 -17.87 0.05
CA SER A 383 -2.64 -17.97 -1.39
C SER A 383 -3.16 -19.35 -1.84
N GLN A 384 -3.06 -20.37 -1.00
CA GLN A 384 -3.54 -21.74 -1.26
C GLN A 384 -4.85 -22.05 -0.49
N TYR A 385 -5.34 -21.12 0.32
CA TYR A 385 -6.55 -21.29 1.11
C TYR A 385 -7.79 -20.90 0.29
N ARG A 386 -8.42 -21.92 -0.33
CA ARG A 386 -9.55 -21.76 -1.27
C ARG A 386 -10.67 -20.82 -0.80
N PRO A 387 -11.15 -20.88 0.46
CA PRO A 387 -12.21 -19.97 0.88
C PRO A 387 -11.86 -18.49 0.74
N ILE A 388 -10.61 -18.10 1.03
CA ILE A 388 -10.16 -16.72 0.83
C ILE A 388 -9.99 -16.42 -0.67
N GLN A 389 -9.44 -17.36 -1.46
CA GLN A 389 -9.29 -17.20 -2.92
C GLN A 389 -10.64 -16.88 -3.59
N ASP A 390 -11.64 -17.71 -3.31
CA ASP A 390 -12.96 -17.60 -3.92
C ASP A 390 -13.65 -16.31 -3.46
N ALA A 391 -13.60 -16.03 -2.16
CA ALA A 391 -14.21 -14.83 -1.59
C ALA A 391 -13.57 -13.54 -2.10
N PHE A 392 -12.24 -13.48 -2.22
CA PHE A 392 -11.53 -12.29 -2.68
C PHE A 392 -11.93 -11.90 -4.11
N ASN A 393 -12.07 -12.89 -5.00
CA ASN A 393 -12.58 -12.65 -6.35
C ASN A 393 -14.04 -12.14 -6.37
N GLN A 394 -14.89 -12.56 -5.43
CA GLN A 394 -16.24 -11.99 -5.29
C GLN A 394 -16.20 -10.56 -4.74
N MET A 395 -15.35 -10.29 -3.75
CA MET A 395 -15.15 -8.96 -3.19
C MET A 395 -14.69 -7.95 -4.24
N LEU A 396 -13.73 -8.31 -5.11
CA LEU A 396 -13.24 -7.45 -6.18
C LEU A 396 -14.32 -7.06 -7.22
N ARG A 397 -15.36 -7.89 -7.40
CA ARG A 397 -16.46 -7.59 -8.34
C ARG A 397 -17.39 -6.48 -7.86
N VAL A 398 -17.42 -6.23 -6.56
CA VAL A 398 -18.32 -5.25 -5.92
C VAL A 398 -17.58 -4.11 -5.24
N ILE A 399 -16.25 -4.17 -5.19
CA ILE A 399 -15.43 -3.12 -4.61
C ILE A 399 -15.50 -1.86 -5.47
N GLN A 400 -15.48 -0.71 -4.82
CA GLN A 400 -15.57 0.60 -5.45
C GLN A 400 -14.50 1.53 -4.87
N VAL A 401 -14.14 2.58 -5.60
CA VAL A 401 -13.24 3.61 -5.08
C VAL A 401 -14.04 4.60 -4.22
N VAL A 402 -13.54 4.92 -3.03
CA VAL A 402 -14.05 6.01 -2.20
C VAL A 402 -13.43 7.32 -2.71
N ASP A 403 -14.16 8.02 -3.57
CA ASP A 403 -13.60 9.09 -4.40
C ASP A 403 -13.41 10.42 -3.66
N ASN A 404 -14.11 10.61 -2.53
CA ASN A 404 -13.93 11.76 -1.64
C ASN A 404 -12.96 11.49 -0.48
N ASN A 405 -12.10 10.48 -0.60
CA ASN A 405 -10.95 10.25 0.27
C ASN A 405 -9.93 11.39 0.09
N SER A 406 -9.55 12.03 1.20
CA SER A 406 -8.59 13.15 1.22
C SER A 406 -7.96 13.31 2.62
N PRO A 407 -6.91 14.15 2.80
CA PRO A 407 -6.35 14.42 4.13
C PRO A 407 -7.39 14.91 5.17
N ARG A 408 -8.47 15.56 4.72
CA ARG A 408 -9.55 16.05 5.61
C ARG A 408 -10.69 15.06 5.78
N THR A 409 -10.79 14.09 4.88
CA THR A 409 -11.90 13.14 4.77
C THR A 409 -11.37 11.73 4.49
N VAL A 410 -10.42 11.27 5.30
CA VAL A 410 -9.71 9.98 5.12
C VAL A 410 -10.67 8.81 4.87
N GLY A 411 -11.78 8.72 5.61
CA GLY A 411 -12.79 7.67 5.39
C GLY A 411 -14.00 8.11 4.56
N GLY A 412 -13.92 9.24 3.84
CA GLY A 412 -15.07 9.88 3.18
C GLY A 412 -15.94 10.77 4.07
N GLY A 413 -15.58 10.95 5.36
CA GLY A 413 -16.28 11.84 6.30
C GLY A 413 -17.62 11.29 6.82
N GLY A 414 -18.32 12.06 7.65
CA GLY A 414 -19.58 11.63 8.28
C GLY A 414 -19.37 10.71 9.50
N ILE A 415 -20.38 9.89 9.80
CA ILE A 415 -20.41 8.98 10.96
C ILE A 415 -19.57 7.75 10.64
N ARG A 416 -18.60 7.43 11.50
CA ARG A 416 -17.68 6.29 11.29
C ARG A 416 -18.41 4.95 11.42
N ARG A 417 -18.10 4.00 10.52
CA ARG A 417 -18.68 2.65 10.48
C ARG A 417 -18.14 1.72 11.56
N ALA A 418 -16.94 2.00 12.05
CA ALA A 418 -16.34 1.32 13.19
C ALA A 418 -15.85 2.34 14.24
N PRO A 419 -15.64 1.92 15.50
CA PRO A 419 -15.01 2.77 16.49
C PRO A 419 -13.58 3.14 16.08
N ALA A 420 -13.15 4.35 16.41
CA ALA A 420 -11.78 4.77 16.13
C ALA A 420 -10.78 3.98 17.01
N ALA A 421 -9.61 3.68 16.43
CA ALA A 421 -8.57 2.88 17.07
C ALA A 421 -8.30 3.34 18.52
N PRO A 422 -8.14 2.42 19.48
CA PRO A 422 -7.82 2.81 20.85
C PRO A 422 -6.41 3.42 20.92
N PRO A 423 -6.06 4.12 22.02
CA PRO A 423 -4.72 4.64 22.20
C PRO A 423 -3.68 3.51 22.22
N ILE A 424 -2.48 3.80 21.71
CA ILE A 424 -1.33 2.92 21.90
C ILE A 424 -0.92 2.98 23.37
N ARG A 425 -0.75 1.81 24.00
CA ARG A 425 -0.08 1.68 25.30
C ARG A 425 1.00 0.63 25.16
N ASP A 426 2.20 1.01 25.58
CA ASP A 426 3.35 0.12 25.67
C ASP A 426 3.34 -0.64 26.99
#